data_AF-A0A2A7WTP3-F1
#
_entry.id   AF-A0A2A7WTP3-F1
#
_cell.length_a   1.000
_cell.length_b   1.000
_cell.length_c   1.000
_cell.angle_alpha   90.00
_cell.angle_beta   90.00
_cell.angle_gamma   90.00
#
_symmetry.space_group_name_H-M   'P 1'
#
loop_
_entity.id
_entity.type
_entity.pdbx_description
1 polymer ?
#
loop_
_entity_poly.entity_id
_entity_poly.type
_entity_poly.pdbx_seq_one_letter_code
_entity_poly.pdbx_strand_id
1 'polypeptide(L)' 'MRNYAFDTINKVTVKLKNGKAINEIEGTEEEYDEIKYYNQYVEITESSYDLLTSNLVIYFATNNESCLKAINKELRKYGE' A
#
# COMPACT_ATOMS: atom_id res chain seq x y z
N MET A 1 -1.48 13.78 -10.82
CA MET A 1 -2.03 13.02 -9.68
C MET A 1 -0.93 12.12 -9.16
N ARG A 2 -0.80 11.92 -7.85
CA ARG A 2 0.18 10.96 -7.31
C ARG A 2 -0.43 9.56 -7.50
N ASN A 3 0.15 8.77 -8.41
CA ASN A 3 -0.28 7.40 -8.63
C ASN A 3 0.47 6.52 -7.62
N TYR A 4 -0.24 5.72 -6.82
CA TYR A 4 0.37 4.80 -5.85
C TYR A 4 0.12 3.37 -6.30
N ALA A 5 0.95 2.44 -5.87
CA ALA A 5 0.75 1.02 -6.10
C ALA A 5 1.07 0.19 -4.86
N PHE A 6 0.49 -0.99 -4.78
CA PHE A 6 0.83 -1.99 -3.78
C PHE A 6 1.72 -3.07 -4.38
N ASP A 7 2.93 -3.23 -3.82
CA ASP A 7 3.83 -4.34 -4.13
C ASP A 7 3.31 -5.61 -3.47
N THR A 8 2.80 -6.53 -4.27
CA THR A 8 2.23 -7.79 -3.78
C THR A 8 3.28 -8.80 -3.30
N ILE A 9 4.56 -8.63 -3.63
CA ILE A 9 5.66 -9.52 -3.22
C ILE A 9 6.20 -9.04 -1.88
N ASN A 10 6.68 -7.79 -1.83
CA ASN A 10 7.27 -7.22 -0.62
C ASN A 10 6.24 -6.72 0.39
N LYS A 11 4.95 -6.66 -0.02
CA LYS A 11 3.81 -6.24 0.81
C LYS A 11 3.94 -4.81 1.33
N VAL A 12 4.50 -3.92 0.51
CA VAL A 12 4.67 -2.49 0.81
C VAL A 12 3.89 -1.64 -0.19
N THR A 13 3.52 -0.42 0.23
CA THR A 13 2.94 0.57 -0.68
C THR A 13 4.05 1.45 -1.25
N VAL A 14 3.99 1.71 -2.55
CA VAL A 14 4.98 2.48 -3.30
C VAL A 14 4.32 3.62 -4.06
N LYS A 15 5.11 4.63 -4.41
CA LYS A 15 4.69 5.76 -5.23
C LYS A 15 5.20 5.62 -6.65
N LEU A 16 4.33 5.80 -7.62
CA LEU A 16 4.69 5.79 -9.03
C LEU A 16 5.03 7.22 -9.48
N LYS A 17 6.24 7.38 -10.03
CA LYS A 17 6.75 8.67 -10.52
C LYS A 17 7.63 8.46 -11.74
N ASN A 18 7.27 9.07 -12.87
CA ASN A 18 8.06 9.04 -14.12
C ASN A 18 8.44 7.61 -14.59
N GLY A 19 7.53 6.65 -14.51
CA GLY A 19 7.84 5.25 -14.86
C GLY A 19 8.78 4.57 -13.86
N LYS A 20 8.77 5.01 -12.59
CA LYS A 20 9.49 4.36 -11.49
C LYS A 20 8.58 4.13 -10.30
N ALA A 21 8.81 3.02 -9.59
CA ALA A 21 8.25 2.77 -8.27
C ALA A 21 9.24 3.24 -7.20
N ILE A 22 8.76 4.01 -6.23
CA ILE A 22 9.56 4.57 -5.14
C ILE A 22 8.98 4.05 -3.83
N ASN A 23 9.77 3.28 -3.09
CA ASN A 23 9.45 2.92 -1.71
C ASN A 23 9.85 4.09 -0.80
N GLU A 24 8.87 4.90 -0.37
CA GLU A 24 9.14 6.09 0.45
C GLU A 24 9.58 5.73 1.88
N ILE A 25 9.39 4.48 2.34
CA ILE A 25 9.82 4.01 3.67
C ILE A 25 11.31 3.69 3.66
N GLU A 26 11.77 2.95 2.64
CA GLU A 26 13.15 2.48 2.53
C GLU A 26 14.04 3.42 1.71
N GLY A 27 13.44 4.35 0.95
CA GLY A 27 14.15 5.27 0.07
C GLY A 27 14.70 4.62 -1.20
N THR A 28 14.21 3.43 -1.57
CA THR A 28 14.64 2.67 -2.74
C THR A 28 13.82 3.04 -3.98
N GLU A 29 14.50 3.17 -5.13
CA GLU A 29 13.88 3.42 -6.44
C GLU A 29 14.06 2.19 -7.34
N GLU A 30 12.99 1.77 -8.02
CA GLU A 30 13.00 0.68 -9.00
C GLU A 30 12.38 1.14 -10.32
N GLU A 31 12.95 0.68 -11.45
CA GLU A 31 12.40 0.97 -12.79
C GLU A 31 11.07 0.22 -12.98
N TYR A 32 10.02 0.98 -13.27
CA TYR A 32 8.67 0.46 -13.52
C TYR A 32 8.48 0.28 -15.02
N ASP A 33 8.93 -0.86 -15.55
CA ASP A 33 8.60 -1.27 -16.93
C ASP A 33 7.23 -1.95 -16.95
N GLU A 34 6.25 -1.27 -17.56
CA GLU A 34 4.81 -1.52 -17.43
C GLU A 34 4.41 -2.96 -17.80
N ILE A 35 5.14 -3.67 -18.66
CA ILE A 35 4.72 -5.02 -19.12
C ILE A 35 5.16 -6.13 -18.16
N LYS A 36 6.33 -5.99 -17.50
CA LYS A 36 6.90 -7.04 -16.64
C LYS A 36 6.45 -6.91 -15.19
N TYR A 37 6.16 -5.68 -14.75
CA TYR A 37 5.93 -5.33 -13.34
C TYR A 37 4.46 -5.04 -12.99
N TYR A 38 3.56 -4.82 -13.96
CA TYR A 38 2.11 -4.66 -13.67
C TYR A 38 1.52 -5.86 -12.92
N ASN A 39 2.06 -7.06 -13.14
CA ASN A 39 1.60 -8.26 -12.45
C ASN A 39 1.94 -8.26 -10.95
N GLN A 40 2.91 -7.45 -10.52
CA GLN A 40 3.39 -7.38 -9.15
C GLN A 40 2.84 -6.16 -8.40
N TYR A 41 2.59 -5.07 -9.12
CA TYR A 41 2.11 -3.79 -8.58
C TYR A 41 0.64 -3.56 -8.93
N VAL A 42 -0.21 -3.51 -7.90
CA VAL A 42 -1.63 -3.18 -8.05
C VAL A 42 -1.81 -1.69 -7.84
N GLU A 43 -2.23 -0.94 -8.86
CA GLU A 43 -2.48 0.50 -8.76
C GLU A 43 -3.61 0.77 -7.75
N ILE A 44 -3.41 1.76 -6.88
CA ILE A 44 -4.36 2.15 -5.84
C ILE A 44 -4.56 3.67 -5.83
N THR A 45 -5.77 4.09 -5.48
CA THR A 45 -6.08 5.52 -5.32
C THR A 45 -5.39 6.10 -4.10
N GLU A 46 -5.14 7.41 -4.08
CA GLU A 46 -4.58 8.11 -2.92
C GLU A 46 -5.43 7.93 -1.66
N SER A 47 -6.76 7.97 -1.77
CA SER A 47 -7.66 7.67 -0.64
C SER A 47 -7.54 6.24 -0.11
N SER A 48 -7.16 5.29 -0.96
CA SER A 48 -6.93 3.90 -0.58
C SER A 48 -5.52 3.67 -0.03
N TYR A 49 -4.55 4.52 -0.38
CA TYR A 49 -3.17 4.42 0.06
C TYR A 49 -3.05 4.58 1.58
N ASP A 50 -3.65 5.62 2.16
CA ASP A 50 -3.56 5.88 3.61
C ASP A 50 -4.19 4.75 4.43
N LEU A 51 -5.35 4.26 3.98
CA LEU A 51 -6.06 3.16 4.62
C LEU A 51 -5.30 1.84 4.49
N LEU A 52 -4.79 1.52 3.29
CA LEU A 52 -4.05 0.29 3.03
C LEU A 52 -2.73 0.27 3.80
N THR A 53 -1.98 1.38 3.80
CA THR A 53 -0.70 1.49 4.51
C THR A 53 -0.91 1.34 6.02
N SER A 54 -1.91 2.01 6.58
CA SER A 54 -2.27 1.85 8.01
C SER A 54 -2.62 0.40 8.36
N ASN A 55 -3.37 -0.26 7.48
CA ASN A 55 -3.76 -1.67 7.64
C ASN A 55 -2.58 -2.64 7.57
N LEU A 56 -1.63 -2.42 6.65
CA LEU A 56 -0.41 -3.22 6.55
C LEU A 56 0.45 -3.07 7.80
N VAL A 57 0.63 -1.84 8.31
CA VAL A 57 1.39 -1.59 9.54
C VAL A 57 0.78 -2.35 10.72
N ILE A 58 -0.54 -2.27 10.90
CA ILE A 58 -1.25 -3.00 11.95
C ILE A 58 -1.07 -4.51 11.78
N TYR A 59 -1.25 -5.02 10.56
CA TYR A 59 -1.11 -6.44 10.28
C TYR A 59 0.30 -6.94 10.61
N PHE A 60 1.35 -6.25 10.16
CA PHE A 60 2.73 -6.65 10.44
C PHE A 60 3.13 -6.50 11.91
N ALA A 61 2.63 -5.46 12.59
CA ALA A 61 2.89 -5.27 14.03
C ALA A 61 2.22 -6.35 14.89
N THR A 62 1.07 -6.87 14.46
CA THR A 62 0.26 -7.81 15.26
C THR A 62 0.33 -9.26 14.77
N ASN A 63 0.77 -9.47 13.53
CA ASN A 63 0.68 -10.71 12.77
C ASN A 63 -0.71 -11.39 12.89
N ASN A 64 -1.78 -10.59 13.00
CA ASN A 64 -3.12 -11.07 13.33
C ASN A 64 -4.20 -10.35 12.53
N GLU A 65 -4.73 -11.05 11.52
CA GLU A 65 -5.81 -10.55 10.66
C GLU A 65 -7.10 -10.23 11.45
N SER A 66 -7.37 -10.91 12.56
CA SER A 66 -8.54 -10.62 13.40
C SER A 66 -8.41 -9.26 14.08
N CYS A 67 -7.20 -8.86 14.48
CA CYS A 67 -6.92 -7.55 15.04
C CYS A 67 -7.19 -6.44 14.01
N LEU A 68 -6.73 -6.65 12.78
CA LEU A 68 -7.00 -5.76 11.65
C LEU A 68 -8.50 -5.56 11.40
N LYS A 69 -9.26 -6.66 11.37
CA LYS A 69 -10.72 -6.62 11.19
C LYS A 69 -11.41 -5.87 12.32
N ALA A 70 -10.98 -6.06 13.57
CA ALA A 70 -11.53 -5.37 14.73
C ALA A 70 -11.27 -3.86 14.68
N ILE A 71 -10.03 -3.44 14.36
CA ILE A 71 -9.67 -2.02 14.25
C ILE A 71 -10.44 -1.34 13.12
N ASN A 72 -10.51 -1.94 11.92
CA ASN A 72 -11.28 -1.38 10.81
C ASN A 72 -12.78 -1.27 11.15
N LYS A 73 -13.34 -2.25 11.86
CA LYS A 73 -14.73 -2.19 12.33
C LYS A 73 -14.96 -1.02 13.30
N GLU A 74 -13.99 -0.76 14.18
CA GLU A 74 -14.05 0.36 15.13
C GLU A 74 -13.92 1.71 14.41
N LEU A 75 -12.95 1.86 13.51
CA LEU A 75 -12.70 3.10 12.77
C LEU A 75 -13.90 3.53 11.91
N ARG A 76 -14.66 2.58 11.35
CA ARG A 76 -15.90 2.85 10.59
C ARG A 76 -16.97 3.59 11.40
N LYS A 77 -16.94 3.54 12.73
CA LYS A 77 -17.88 4.30 13.57
C LYS A 77 -17.62 5.81 13.55
N TYR A 78 -16.43 6.22 13.14
CA TYR A 78 -15.96 7.62 13.18
C TYR A 78 -15.86 8.26 11.79
N GLY A 79 -16.10 7.50 10.72
CA GLY A 79 -15.95 7.93 9.33
C GLY A 79 -17.24 8.39 8.67
N GLU A 80 -18.02 9.25 9.34
CA GLU A 80 -19.14 10.00 8.75
C GLU A 80 -18.65 11.17 7.88
#